data_AF-A0A926XER9-F1
#
_entry.id   AF-A0A926XER9-F1
#
_cell.length_a   1.000
_cell.length_b   1.000
_cell.length_c   1.000
_cell.angle_alpha   90.00
_cell.angle_beta   90.00
_cell.angle_gamma   90.00
#
_symmetry.space_group_name_H-M   'P 1'
#
loop_
_entity.id
_entity.type
_entity.pdbx_description
1 polymer ?
#
loop_
_entity_poly.entity_id
_entity_poly.type
_entity_poly.pdbx_seq_one_letter_code
_entity_poly.pdbx_strand_id
1 'polypeptide(L)'
;METLAYLHLSANYEDPNSEPHQFKLFQNRNPLPSSAWIRLLSVALALSVIGTAGHALALQRGNSGSQVATLQRNLKIAGFYNGPVTGYYGQLTQASVSSFQRAVGLRADGVAGSRTLAALENRGGNYDEPITGGGFGSSPLKRGSSGSSVTRLQNTLKALGYYNGPITGYYGRLTETSVTRFQQSRGLFADGIVGQRTKAALAAD
;
A
#
# COMPACT_ATOMS: atom_id res chain seq x y z
N MET A 1 25.93 -60.98 -7.84
CA MET A 1 24.46 -61.12 -7.87
C MET A 1 23.90 -59.88 -7.19
N GLU A 2 23.58 -58.84 -7.98
CA GLU A 2 22.19 -58.43 -8.35
C GLU A 2 21.56 -57.55 -7.24
N THR A 3 21.57 -56.21 -7.32
CA THR A 3 20.65 -55.24 -8.00
C THR A 3 19.31 -54.97 -7.28
N LEU A 4 18.94 -53.67 -7.24
CA LEU A 4 17.64 -53.01 -6.95
C LEU A 4 17.37 -52.66 -5.47
N ALA A 5 17.33 -51.38 -5.04
CA ALA A 5 16.40 -50.26 -5.34
C ALA A 5 14.98 -50.49 -4.81
N TYR A 6 14.51 -49.70 -3.82
CA TYR A 6 13.09 -49.33 -3.50
C TYR A 6 13.13 -48.36 -2.29
N LEU A 7 12.88 -47.04 -2.36
CA LEU A 7 11.67 -46.25 -2.67
C LEU A 7 10.57 -46.32 -1.58
N HIS A 8 10.20 -45.14 -1.07
CA HIS A 8 9.21 -44.83 -0.03
C HIS A 8 7.91 -45.64 -0.07
N LEU A 9 7.43 -46.09 1.10
CA LEU A 9 6.00 -46.12 1.44
C LEU A 9 5.78 -46.37 2.95
N SER A 10 5.11 -45.45 3.64
CA SER A 10 4.47 -45.68 4.94
C SER A 10 3.15 -44.92 4.93
N ALA A 11 1.99 -45.44 5.30
CA ALA A 11 1.54 -46.79 5.55
C ALA A 11 0.02 -46.72 5.35
N ASN A 12 -0.57 -47.72 4.68
CA ASN A 12 -2.03 -47.87 4.60
C ASN A 12 -2.36 -49.26 5.17
N TYR A 13 -2.94 -49.28 6.36
CA TYR A 13 -3.73 -50.36 6.96
C TYR A 13 -4.39 -49.72 8.20
N GLU A 14 -5.71 -49.75 8.39
CA GLU A 14 -6.48 -50.93 8.78
C GLU A 14 -7.99 -50.68 8.62
N ASP A 15 -8.70 -51.73 8.18
CA ASP A 15 -10.16 -52.00 8.25
C ASP A 15 -10.45 -52.73 9.60
N PRO A 16 -11.64 -53.25 9.99
CA PRO A 16 -13.06 -52.90 9.80
C PRO A 16 -13.82 -52.71 11.15
N ASN A 17 -15.05 -52.19 11.09
CA ASN A 17 -16.11 -52.21 12.12
C ASN A 17 -16.06 -51.24 13.34
N SER A 18 -16.77 -50.12 13.18
CA SER A 18 -17.78 -49.63 14.15
C SER A 18 -18.84 -48.79 13.41
N GLU A 19 -20.00 -49.40 13.19
CA GLU A 19 -21.25 -48.87 12.60
C GLU A 19 -21.94 -47.78 13.47
N PRO A 20 -23.20 -47.34 13.21
CA PRO A 20 -23.80 -46.69 12.02
C PRO A 20 -24.61 -45.42 12.41
N HIS A 21 -25.00 -44.52 11.50
CA HIS A 21 -26.33 -43.87 11.52
C HIS A 21 -26.67 -43.28 10.14
N GLN A 22 -27.83 -43.69 9.65
CA GLN A 22 -28.33 -43.43 8.30
C GLN A 22 -28.99 -42.05 8.18
N PHE A 23 -28.97 -41.47 6.98
CA PHE A 23 -30.18 -40.95 6.35
C PHE A 23 -30.04 -40.90 4.82
N LYS A 24 -30.74 -41.82 4.15
CA LYS A 24 -30.88 -41.87 2.69
C LYS A 24 -32.04 -40.98 2.27
N LEU A 25 -31.79 -40.02 1.38
CA LEU A 25 -32.80 -39.39 0.53
C LEU A 25 -32.21 -39.14 -0.86
N PHE A 26 -31.63 -40.18 -1.44
CA PHE A 26 -31.36 -40.24 -2.88
C PHE A 26 -32.11 -41.43 -3.45
N GLN A 27 -33.35 -41.18 -3.86
CA GLN A 27 -34.02 -42.02 -4.83
C GLN A 27 -34.41 -41.17 -6.03
N ASN A 28 -34.10 -41.72 -7.19
CA ASN A 28 -34.73 -41.43 -8.47
C ASN A 28 -34.17 -40.23 -9.25
N ARG A 29 -33.07 -40.46 -9.96
CA ARG A 29 -32.68 -39.62 -11.11
C ARG A 29 -33.04 -40.36 -12.40
N ASN A 30 -34.17 -40.00 -13.00
CA ASN A 30 -34.37 -40.20 -14.43
C ASN A 30 -33.48 -39.19 -15.17
N PRO A 31 -32.57 -39.60 -16.08
CA PRO A 31 -31.79 -38.64 -16.86
C PRO A 31 -32.69 -37.97 -17.90
N LEU A 32 -32.71 -36.63 -17.92
CA LEU A 32 -33.41 -35.84 -18.93
C LEU A 32 -32.60 -35.78 -20.25
N PRO A 33 -33.27 -35.76 -21.43
CA PRO A 33 -32.65 -35.93 -22.75
C PRO A 33 -31.88 -34.70 -23.29
N SER A 34 -30.97 -35.00 -24.23
CA SER A 34 -29.83 -34.21 -24.73
C SER A 34 -30.10 -32.98 -25.62
N SER A 35 -31.13 -32.17 -25.36
CA SER A 35 -31.44 -30.99 -26.20
C SER A 35 -31.71 -29.69 -25.43
N ALA A 36 -31.39 -29.64 -24.13
CA ALA A 36 -31.72 -28.50 -23.26
C ALA A 36 -30.53 -27.59 -22.90
N TRP A 37 -29.43 -27.57 -23.67
CA TRP A 37 -28.23 -26.77 -23.31
C TRP A 37 -28.13 -25.43 -24.07
N ILE A 38 -29.04 -25.14 -25.01
CA ILE A 38 -28.92 -23.97 -25.91
C ILE A 38 -29.95 -22.86 -25.59
N ARG A 39 -30.76 -22.96 -24.53
CA ARG A 39 -31.78 -21.92 -24.21
C ARG A 39 -31.84 -21.42 -22.76
N LEU A 40 -30.73 -21.44 -22.03
CA LEU A 40 -30.58 -20.63 -20.80
C LEU A 40 -29.46 -19.60 -20.95
N LEU A 41 -29.56 -18.82 -22.03
CA LEU A 41 -29.23 -17.41 -21.98
C LEU A 41 -30.15 -16.79 -20.90
N SER A 42 -29.58 -16.00 -19.99
CA SER A 42 -30.21 -15.07 -19.02
C SER A 42 -30.36 -15.53 -17.56
N VAL A 43 -29.68 -14.78 -16.68
CA VAL A 43 -29.93 -14.59 -15.24
C VAL A 43 -29.40 -15.67 -14.27
N ALA A 44 -28.08 -15.68 -14.04
CA ALA A 44 -27.50 -16.19 -12.79
C ALA A 44 -26.08 -15.65 -12.53
N LEU A 45 -25.96 -14.36 -12.19
CA LEU A 45 -25.02 -13.91 -11.16
C LEU A 45 -25.31 -12.45 -10.76
N ALA A 46 -26.46 -12.23 -10.14
CA ALA A 46 -26.68 -10.98 -9.41
C ALA A 46 -25.96 -11.05 -8.07
N LEU A 47 -25.17 -10.00 -7.79
CA LEU A 47 -24.66 -9.56 -6.49
C LEU A 47 -23.58 -10.43 -5.84
N SER A 48 -22.32 -10.15 -6.19
CA SER A 48 -21.29 -10.07 -5.17
C SER A 48 -20.67 -8.69 -5.21
N VAL A 49 -20.93 -7.97 -4.11
CA VAL A 49 -20.38 -6.72 -3.61
C VAL A 49 -19.20 -6.21 -4.42
N ILE A 50 -19.34 -5.00 -4.96
CA ILE A 50 -18.20 -4.17 -5.35
C ILE A 50 -17.41 -3.92 -4.07
N GLY A 51 -16.44 -4.81 -3.80
CA GLY A 51 -15.33 -4.47 -2.94
C GLY A 51 -14.55 -3.43 -3.69
N THR A 52 -14.83 -2.15 -3.47
CA THR A 52 -13.81 -1.12 -3.63
C THR A 52 -12.79 -1.35 -2.52
N ALA A 53 -12.09 -2.49 -2.58
CA ALA A 53 -10.72 -2.51 -2.11
C ALA A 53 -10.08 -1.36 -2.88
N GLY A 54 -9.81 -0.26 -2.18
CA GLY A 54 -9.04 0.83 -2.74
C GLY A 54 -7.82 0.16 -3.33
N HIS A 55 -7.77 0.10 -4.67
CA HIS A 55 -6.61 -0.41 -5.35
C HIS A 55 -5.56 0.65 -5.06
N ALA A 56 -4.81 0.47 -3.98
CA ALA A 56 -3.55 1.16 -3.80
C ALA A 56 -2.76 0.77 -5.05
N LEU A 57 -2.73 1.69 -6.02
CA LEU A 57 -2.13 1.44 -7.33
C LEU A 57 -0.74 0.90 -7.07
N ALA A 58 -0.50 -0.34 -7.51
CA ALA A 58 0.78 -0.97 -7.32
C ALA A 58 1.85 -0.09 -7.98
N LEU A 59 2.82 0.38 -7.19
CA LEU A 59 3.87 1.24 -7.72
C LEU A 59 4.92 0.36 -8.40
N GLN A 60 5.20 0.67 -9.66
CA GLN A 60 6.12 -0.07 -10.50
C GLN A 60 7.00 0.85 -11.35
N ARG A 61 7.98 0.26 -12.05
CA ARG A 61 8.92 0.99 -12.89
C ARG A 61 8.18 1.93 -13.85
N GLY A 62 8.65 3.18 -13.92
CA GLY A 62 8.06 4.24 -14.74
C GLY A 62 6.99 5.07 -14.03
N ASN A 63 6.44 4.62 -12.90
CA ASN A 63 5.56 5.46 -12.10
C ASN A 63 6.32 6.64 -11.49
N SER A 64 5.61 7.75 -11.32
CA SER A 64 6.16 8.96 -10.70
C SER A 64 5.13 9.61 -9.79
N GLY A 65 5.60 10.34 -8.78
CA GLY A 65 4.76 11.14 -7.90
C GLY A 65 5.11 10.99 -6.42
N SER A 66 4.28 11.61 -5.58
CA SER A 66 4.46 11.66 -4.13
C SER A 66 4.41 10.28 -3.47
N GLN A 67 3.64 9.35 -4.04
CA GLN A 67 3.55 7.96 -3.58
C GLN A 67 4.88 7.22 -3.77
N VAL A 68 5.53 7.39 -4.92
CA VAL A 68 6.86 6.82 -5.20
C VAL A 68 7.93 7.47 -4.30
N ALA A 69 7.84 8.78 -4.06
CA ALA A 69 8.75 9.46 -3.13
C ALA A 69 8.59 8.91 -1.70
N THR A 70 7.36 8.60 -1.30
CA THR A 70 7.06 7.96 0.00
C THR A 70 7.63 6.56 0.07
N LEU A 71 7.43 5.76 -0.97
CA LEU A 71 8.02 4.43 -1.08
C LEU A 71 9.55 4.46 -0.95
N GLN A 72 10.23 5.34 -1.72
CA GLN A 72 11.70 5.49 -1.67
C GLN A 72 12.19 5.88 -0.28
N ARG A 73 11.45 6.73 0.44
CA ARG A 73 11.77 7.08 1.83
C ARG A 73 11.62 5.90 2.78
N ASN A 74 10.50 5.17 2.70
CA ASN A 74 10.26 4.03 3.57
C ASN A 74 11.31 2.94 3.34
N LEU A 75 11.69 2.71 2.08
CA LEU A 75 12.81 1.82 1.75
C LEU A 75 14.15 2.34 2.28
N LYS A 76 14.38 3.66 2.28
CA LYS A 76 15.61 4.28 2.79
C LYS A 76 15.71 4.11 4.31
N ILE A 77 14.62 4.37 5.04
CA ILE A 77 14.51 4.15 6.48
C ILE A 77 14.72 2.67 6.82
N ALA A 78 14.12 1.78 6.01
CA ALA A 78 14.29 0.33 6.16
C ALA A 78 15.70 -0.17 5.77
N GLY A 79 16.59 0.69 5.26
CA GLY A 79 17.96 0.34 4.89
C GLY A 79 18.12 -0.30 3.49
N PHE A 80 17.08 -0.29 2.66
CA PHE A 80 17.07 -0.91 1.33
C PHE A 80 17.28 0.07 0.17
N TYR A 81 17.21 1.39 0.40
CA TYR A 81 17.34 2.40 -0.65
C TYR A 81 18.40 3.46 -0.32
N ASN A 82 19.48 3.47 -1.09
CA ASN A 82 20.61 4.39 -0.90
C ASN A 82 20.57 5.60 -1.86
N GLY A 83 19.56 5.68 -2.73
CA GLY A 83 19.44 6.75 -3.73
C GLY A 83 18.86 8.06 -3.19
N PRO A 84 18.79 9.08 -4.06
CA PRO A 84 17.99 10.28 -3.82
C PRO A 84 16.49 9.96 -3.89
N VAL A 85 15.68 10.64 -3.08
CA VAL A 85 14.21 10.53 -3.14
C VAL A 85 13.72 11.47 -4.25
N THR A 86 13.55 10.92 -5.44
CA THR A 86 13.19 11.68 -6.64
C THR A 86 11.69 11.69 -6.89
N GLY A 87 10.96 10.71 -6.33
CA GLY A 87 9.59 10.45 -6.72
C GLY A 87 9.45 9.81 -8.10
N TYR A 88 10.54 9.35 -8.72
CA TYR A 88 10.52 8.57 -9.96
C TYR A 88 10.91 7.11 -9.69
N TYR A 89 10.09 6.17 -10.12
CA TYR A 89 10.30 4.74 -9.88
C TYR A 89 11.22 4.18 -10.96
N GLY A 90 12.52 4.37 -10.77
CA GLY A 90 13.56 3.87 -11.67
C GLY A 90 14.04 2.46 -11.31
N GLN A 91 15.09 2.02 -12.02
CA GLN A 91 15.74 0.73 -11.79
C GLN A 91 16.25 0.58 -10.34
N LEU A 92 16.80 1.65 -9.76
CA LEU A 92 17.27 1.64 -8.37
C LEU A 92 16.12 1.40 -7.38
N THR A 93 14.98 2.06 -7.58
CA THR A 93 13.79 1.88 -6.73
C THR A 93 13.25 0.46 -6.85
N GLN A 94 13.16 -0.08 -8.08
CA GLN A 94 12.74 -1.45 -8.29
C GLN A 94 13.66 -2.45 -7.60
N ALA A 95 14.97 -2.32 -7.76
CA ALA A 95 15.94 -3.21 -7.12
C ALA A 95 15.85 -3.15 -5.58
N SER A 96 15.60 -1.96 -5.04
CA SER A 96 15.42 -1.75 -3.59
C SER A 96 14.14 -2.41 -3.09
N VAL A 97 13.03 -2.29 -3.85
CA VAL A 97 11.77 -2.99 -3.54
C VAL A 97 11.95 -4.50 -3.61
N SER A 98 12.58 -5.03 -4.66
CA SER A 98 12.87 -6.46 -4.76
C SER A 98 13.72 -6.95 -3.59
N SER A 99 14.73 -6.18 -3.17
CA SER A 99 15.59 -6.53 -2.04
C SER A 99 14.83 -6.51 -0.72
N PHE A 100 14.00 -5.49 -0.49
CA PHE A 100 13.12 -5.42 0.66
C PHE A 100 12.16 -6.62 0.71
N GLN A 101 11.48 -6.92 -0.41
CA GLN A 101 10.55 -8.04 -0.52
C GLN A 101 11.22 -9.37 -0.15
N ARG A 102 12.43 -9.65 -0.66
CA ARG A 102 13.20 -10.84 -0.26
C ARG A 102 13.45 -10.88 1.24
N ALA A 103 13.84 -9.75 1.83
CA ALA A 103 14.15 -9.66 3.25
C ALA A 103 12.94 -9.85 4.18
N VAL A 104 11.72 -9.61 3.68
CA VAL A 104 10.47 -9.82 4.44
C VAL A 104 9.69 -11.05 4.00
N GLY A 105 10.27 -11.93 3.17
CA GLY A 105 9.63 -13.17 2.72
C GLY A 105 8.48 -12.99 1.72
N LEU A 106 8.41 -11.83 1.04
CA LEU A 106 7.45 -11.58 -0.04
C LEU A 106 8.04 -11.98 -1.41
N ARG A 107 7.16 -12.18 -2.39
CA ARG A 107 7.58 -12.37 -3.79
C ARG A 107 8.37 -11.14 -4.25
N ALA A 108 9.60 -11.35 -4.69
CA ALA A 108 10.55 -10.30 -5.06
C ALA A 108 10.40 -9.81 -6.52
N ASP A 109 9.18 -9.43 -6.90
CA ASP A 109 8.87 -8.94 -8.26
C ASP A 109 9.26 -7.48 -8.50
N GLY A 110 9.67 -6.77 -7.45
CA GLY A 110 10.04 -5.36 -7.53
C GLY A 110 8.84 -4.43 -7.74
N VAL A 111 7.62 -4.92 -7.52
CA VAL A 111 6.38 -4.15 -7.58
C VAL A 111 5.89 -3.86 -6.16
N ALA A 112 5.75 -2.59 -5.82
CA ALA A 112 5.21 -2.18 -4.53
C ALA A 112 3.68 -2.20 -4.56
N GLY A 113 3.12 -3.41 -4.51
CA GLY A 113 1.69 -3.64 -4.29
C GLY A 113 1.30 -3.53 -2.80
N SER A 114 0.02 -3.77 -2.50
CA SER A 114 -0.56 -3.61 -1.15
C SER A 114 0.22 -4.34 -0.05
N ARG A 115 0.62 -5.60 -0.26
CA ARG A 115 1.41 -6.37 0.71
C ARG A 115 2.79 -5.77 0.96
N THR A 116 3.47 -5.31 -0.09
CA THR A 116 4.79 -4.66 0.00
C THR A 116 4.69 -3.33 0.73
N LEU A 117 3.68 -2.52 0.40
CA LEU A 117 3.44 -1.22 1.03
C LEU A 117 3.11 -1.39 2.52
N ALA A 118 2.24 -2.33 2.87
CA ALA A 118 1.90 -2.63 4.27
C ALA A 118 3.13 -3.13 5.07
N ALA A 119 3.96 -3.98 4.46
CA ALA A 119 5.21 -4.42 5.10
C ALA A 119 6.21 -3.27 5.32
N LEU A 120 6.22 -2.27 4.43
CA LEU A 120 7.05 -1.07 4.56
C LEU A 120 6.51 -0.08 5.59
N GLU A 121 5.19 0.11 5.67
CA GLU A 121 4.56 0.99 6.68
C GLU A 121 4.90 0.56 8.11
N ASN A 122 4.87 -0.74 8.38
CA ASN A 122 5.23 -1.28 9.70
C ASN A 122 6.70 -1.06 10.11
N ARG A 123 7.59 -0.74 9.16
CA ARG A 123 9.03 -0.45 9.41
C ARG A 123 9.42 1.01 9.19
N GLY A 124 8.57 1.80 8.52
CA GLY A 124 8.78 3.23 8.24
C GLY A 124 8.47 4.16 9.42
N GLY A 125 8.05 3.60 10.55
CA GLY A 125 7.59 4.33 11.73
C GLY A 125 6.06 4.49 11.71
N ASN A 126 5.43 4.13 12.82
CA ASN A 126 4.02 4.43 13.10
C ASN A 126 3.79 5.94 12.92
N TYR A 127 3.09 6.33 11.85
CA TYR A 127 2.36 7.59 11.81
C TYR A 127 0.90 7.26 12.13
N ASP A 128 0.69 6.70 13.31
CA ASP A 128 -0.64 6.56 13.88
C ASP A 128 -1.07 7.97 14.32
N GLU A 129 -1.88 8.61 13.49
CA GLU A 129 -2.95 9.44 14.06
C GLU A 129 -4.23 9.18 13.28
N PRO A 130 -5.37 9.03 13.97
CA PRO A 130 -6.65 8.75 13.36
C PRO A 130 -7.01 9.76 12.28
N ILE A 131 -7.52 9.24 11.18
CA ILE A 131 -8.08 10.01 10.07
C ILE A 131 -9.40 10.62 10.56
N THR A 132 -9.33 11.69 11.36
CA THR A 132 -10.49 12.47 11.78
C THR A 132 -10.25 13.93 11.45
N GLY A 133 -10.85 14.38 10.36
CA GLY A 133 -10.86 15.79 9.93
C GLY A 133 -9.83 16.11 8.86
N GLY A 134 -10.26 16.79 7.79
CA GLY A 134 -9.46 17.20 6.63
C GLY A 134 -8.31 18.19 6.89
N GLY A 135 -7.75 18.24 8.10
CA GLY A 135 -6.66 19.13 8.50
C GLY A 135 -5.26 18.55 8.30
N PHE A 136 -4.24 19.39 8.51
CA PHE A 136 -2.87 18.95 8.76
C PHE A 136 -2.87 18.36 10.19
N GLY A 137 -2.78 17.03 10.35
CA GLY A 137 -3.00 16.27 11.61
C GLY A 137 -2.39 16.90 12.88
N SER A 138 -2.79 16.51 14.09
CA SER A 138 -2.63 17.33 15.32
C SER A 138 -1.19 17.80 15.59
N SER A 139 -0.19 16.96 15.29
CA SER A 139 1.23 17.29 15.48
C SER A 139 1.74 18.42 14.55
N PRO A 140 2.65 19.29 15.05
CA PRO A 140 3.26 20.32 14.23
C PRO A 140 4.20 19.71 13.18
N LEU A 141 4.10 20.19 11.94
CA LEU A 141 5.03 19.76 10.87
C LEU A 141 6.28 20.64 10.90
N LYS A 142 7.44 20.00 10.95
CA LYS A 142 8.76 20.65 10.98
C LYS A 142 9.76 19.87 10.13
N ARG A 143 10.97 20.41 9.93
CA ARG A 143 12.03 19.71 9.19
C ARG A 143 12.20 18.27 9.69
N GLY A 144 12.27 17.32 8.76
CA GLY A 144 12.32 15.89 9.04
C GLY A 144 10.95 15.21 9.09
N SER A 145 9.85 15.97 9.23
CA SER A 145 8.49 15.41 9.13
C SER A 145 8.25 14.83 7.75
N SER A 146 7.43 13.79 7.66
CA SER A 146 7.05 13.21 6.37
C SER A 146 5.64 12.64 6.41
N GLY A 147 5.09 12.30 5.25
CA GLY A 147 3.79 11.65 5.11
C GLY A 147 2.75 12.50 4.39
N SER A 148 1.48 12.09 4.54
CA SER A 148 0.33 12.69 3.86
C SER A 148 0.13 14.16 4.24
N SER A 149 0.28 14.51 5.52
CA SER A 149 0.18 15.89 6.01
C SER A 149 1.22 16.83 5.38
N VAL A 150 2.45 16.35 5.17
CA VAL A 150 3.50 17.12 4.49
C VAL A 150 3.24 17.22 2.99
N THR A 151 2.73 16.15 2.38
CA THR A 151 2.29 16.17 0.97
C THR A 151 1.21 17.23 0.76
N ARG A 152 0.20 17.26 1.63
CA ARG A 152 -0.86 18.28 1.60
C ARG A 152 -0.28 19.67 1.77
N LEU A 153 0.61 19.87 2.75
CA LEU A 153 1.27 21.16 2.99
C LEU A 153 2.01 21.65 1.74
N GLN A 154 2.82 20.80 1.12
CA GLN A 154 3.56 21.16 -0.09
C GLN A 154 2.62 21.49 -1.25
N ASN A 155 1.51 20.76 -1.40
CA ASN A 155 0.49 21.07 -2.40
C ASN A 155 -0.17 22.42 -2.15
N THR A 156 -0.59 22.70 -0.92
CA THR A 156 -1.18 24.00 -0.53
C THR A 156 -0.19 25.14 -0.76
N LEU A 157 1.04 25.02 -0.27
CA LEU A 157 2.08 26.05 -0.49
C LEU A 157 2.40 26.24 -1.98
N LYS A 158 2.30 25.18 -2.79
CA LYS A 158 2.50 25.27 -4.24
C LYS A 158 1.36 26.00 -4.92
N ALA A 159 0.11 25.69 -4.55
CA ALA A 159 -1.07 26.40 -5.05
C ALA A 159 -1.05 27.89 -4.68
N LEU A 160 -0.55 28.21 -3.48
CA LEU A 160 -0.36 29.57 -3.00
C LEU A 160 0.90 30.26 -3.56
N GLY A 161 1.70 29.58 -4.39
CA GLY A 161 2.91 30.16 -5.02
C GLY A 161 4.16 30.24 -4.13
N TYR A 162 4.14 29.69 -2.91
CA TYR A 162 5.29 29.69 -2.00
C TYR A 162 6.26 28.52 -2.24
N TYR A 163 5.81 27.43 -2.86
CA TYR A 163 6.59 26.19 -3.05
C TYR A 163 6.73 25.79 -4.52
N ASN A 164 7.95 25.90 -5.04
CA ASN A 164 8.27 25.55 -6.43
C ASN A 164 8.93 24.17 -6.59
N GLY A 165 9.01 23.40 -5.51
CA GLY A 165 9.64 22.10 -5.51
C GLY A 165 8.75 20.95 -6.01
N PRO A 166 9.33 19.73 -6.10
CA PRO A 166 8.55 18.52 -6.23
C PRO A 166 7.74 18.24 -4.97
N ILE A 167 6.55 17.67 -5.12
CA ILE A 167 5.72 17.24 -3.98
C ILE A 167 6.24 15.90 -3.50
N THR A 168 7.21 15.96 -2.58
CA THR A 168 7.93 14.78 -2.10
C THR A 168 7.27 14.13 -0.91
N GLY A 169 6.38 14.82 -0.20
CA GLY A 169 5.86 14.38 1.11
C GLY A 169 6.91 14.37 2.22
N TYR A 170 8.07 15.03 2.00
CA TYR A 170 9.14 15.19 2.98
C TYR A 170 9.39 16.66 3.28
N TYR A 171 9.39 17.00 4.56
CA TYR A 171 9.60 18.35 5.03
C TYR A 171 11.11 18.61 5.09
N GLY A 172 11.67 18.93 3.93
CA GLY A 172 13.06 19.30 3.77
C GLY A 172 13.28 20.82 3.88
N ARG A 173 14.53 21.23 3.62
CA ARG A 173 14.92 22.65 3.64
C ARG A 173 14.06 23.53 2.73
N LEU A 174 13.70 23.01 1.55
CA LEU A 174 12.87 23.75 0.60
C LEU A 174 11.46 24.00 1.14
N THR A 175 10.83 22.98 1.76
CA THR A 175 9.51 23.12 2.38
C THR A 175 9.54 24.06 3.57
N GLU A 176 10.58 23.97 4.39
CA GLU A 176 10.78 24.89 5.52
C GLU A 176 10.88 26.33 5.06
N THR A 177 11.73 26.63 4.07
CA THR A 177 11.85 27.98 3.52
C THR A 177 10.52 28.49 2.94
N SER A 178 9.75 27.62 2.26
CA SER A 178 8.43 27.98 1.77
C SER A 178 7.44 28.29 2.90
N VAL A 179 7.47 27.52 4.00
CA VAL A 179 6.64 27.79 5.19
C VAL A 179 7.06 29.10 5.85
N THR A 180 8.36 29.33 6.03
CA THR A 180 8.88 30.59 6.57
C THR A 180 8.39 31.78 5.74
N ARG A 181 8.43 31.69 4.41
CA ARG A 181 7.92 32.75 3.52
C ARG A 181 6.42 32.97 3.66
N PHE A 182 5.64 31.89 3.73
CA PHE A 182 4.20 31.98 3.97
C PHE A 182 3.89 32.59 5.34
N GLN A 183 4.64 32.21 6.39
CA GLN A 183 4.47 32.80 7.71
C GLN A 183 4.78 34.29 7.70
N GLN A 184 5.87 34.71 7.05
CA GLN A 184 6.25 36.11 6.89
C GLN A 184 5.16 36.92 6.18
N SER A 185 4.59 36.40 5.09
CA SER A 185 3.54 37.12 4.34
C SER A 185 2.23 37.24 5.11
N ARG A 186 1.98 36.34 6.08
CA ARG A 186 0.80 36.37 6.97
C ARG A 186 1.05 37.08 8.30
N GLY A 187 2.22 37.70 8.50
CA GLY A 187 2.57 38.36 9.76
C GLY A 187 2.69 37.39 10.94
N LEU A 188 2.94 36.11 10.68
CA LEU A 188 3.18 35.09 11.70
C LEU A 188 4.66 35.04 12.07
N PHE A 189 4.96 34.45 13.24
CA PHE A 189 6.34 34.13 13.61
C PHE A 189 6.90 33.09 12.62
N ALA A 190 7.97 33.46 11.92
CA ALA A 190 8.50 32.74 10.77
C ALA A 190 9.56 31.69 11.17
N ASP A 191 9.18 30.77 12.06
CA ASP A 191 10.04 29.70 12.57
C ASP A 191 10.18 28.50 11.61
N GLY A 192 9.43 28.48 10.50
CA GLY A 192 9.40 27.35 9.57
C GLY A 192 8.72 26.12 10.16
N ILE A 193 7.93 26.26 11.23
CA ILE A 193 7.15 25.18 11.86
C ILE A 193 5.66 25.40 11.61
N VAL A 194 4.99 24.37 11.08
CA VAL A 194 3.55 24.37 10.85
C VAL A 194 2.82 23.95 12.13
N GLY A 195 2.80 24.86 13.09
CA GLY A 195 1.97 24.77 14.30
C GLY A 195 0.53 25.22 14.06
N GLN A 196 -0.28 25.25 15.13
CA GLN A 196 -1.72 25.51 15.02
C GLN A 196 -2.06 26.83 14.31
N ARG A 197 -1.32 27.90 14.59
CA ARG A 197 -1.50 29.21 13.92
C ARG A 197 -1.23 29.13 12.43
N THR A 198 -0.13 28.51 12.02
CA THR A 198 0.21 28.31 10.61
C THR A 198 -0.83 27.44 9.90
N LYS A 199 -1.33 26.38 10.56
CA LYS A 199 -2.40 25.53 10.02
C LYS A 199 -3.70 26.30 9.79
N ALA A 200 -4.10 27.13 10.76
CA ALA A 200 -5.28 27.97 10.64
C ALA A 200 -5.15 28.97 9.49
N ALA A 201 -3.97 29.59 9.34
CA ALA A 201 -3.71 30.49 8.23
C ALA A 201 -3.76 29.76 6.87
N LEU A 202 -3.18 28.55 6.76
CA LEU A 202 -3.21 27.73 5.54
C LEU A 202 -4.60 27.24 5.16
N ALA A 203 -5.54 27.15 6.11
CA ALA A 203 -6.91 26.71 5.88
C ALA A 203 -7.87 27.86 5.55
N ALA A 204 -7.43 29.10 5.72
CA ALA A 204 -8.23 30.30 5.46
C ALA A 204 -8.08 30.84 4.03
N ASP A 205 -7.22 30.22 3.21
CA ASP A 205 -6.98 30.53 1.79
C ASP A 205 -7.45 29.37 0.89
#